data_AF-A0A1V5F0H8-F1
#
_entry.id   AF-A0A1V5F0H8-F1
#
_cell.length_a   1.000
_cell.length_b   1.000
_cell.length_c   1.000
_cell.angle_alpha   90.00
_cell.angle_beta   90.00
_cell.angle_gamma   90.00
#
_symmetry.space_group_name_H-M   'P 1'
#
loop_
_entity.id
_entity.type
_entity.pdbx_description
1 polymer ?
#
loop_
_entity_poly.entity_id
_entity_poly.type
_entity_poly.pdbx_seq_one_letter_code
_entity_poly.pdbx_strand_id
1 'polypeptide(L)'
;MKALKVTYSRLISKGNYENAKIEIELEVEQGEKAADVYEAAKNWVEKRIAVEKLSDYTIEKAKKVMDDKRNHTLAQIEEAEEILSKVKVQDDELPF
;
A
#
# COMPACT_ATOMS: atom_id res chain seq x y z
N MET A 1 -23.98 22.11 4.90
CA MET A 1 -22.79 21.76 5.70
C MET A 1 -21.83 21.03 4.76
N LYS A 2 -20.66 21.60 4.45
CA LYS A 2 -19.65 20.93 3.60
C LYS A 2 -18.74 20.10 4.52
N ALA A 3 -18.41 18.88 4.12
CA ALA A 3 -17.40 18.08 4.83
C ALA A 3 -16.05 18.80 4.69
N LEU A 4 -15.36 19.00 5.82
CA LEU A 4 -14.04 19.64 5.85
C LEU A 4 -12.92 18.59 5.88
N LYS A 5 -13.23 17.39 6.35
CA LYS A 5 -12.27 16.31 6.59
C LYS A 5 -12.88 14.96 6.27
N VAL A 6 -12.05 14.08 5.70
CA VAL A 6 -12.37 12.68 5.48
C VAL A 6 -11.32 11.84 6.20
N THR A 7 -11.77 11.02 7.15
CA THR A 7 -10.94 10.05 7.83
C THR A 7 -11.31 8.66 7.36
N TYR A 8 -10.33 7.89 6.87
CA TYR A 8 -10.52 6.48 6.56
C TYR A 8 -9.52 5.66 7.36
N SER A 9 -10.04 4.65 8.06
CA SER A 9 -9.19 3.72 8.81
C SER A 9 -9.64 2.29 8.62
N ARG A 10 -8.68 1.38 8.69
CA ARG A 10 -8.94 -0.05 8.62
C ARG A 10 -7.95 -0.82 9.49
N LEU A 11 -8.50 -1.77 10.23
CA LEU A 11 -7.74 -2.67 11.08
C LEU A 11 -7.33 -3.89 10.25
N ILE A 12 -6.08 -4.30 10.38
CA ILE A 12 -5.57 -5.54 9.81
C ILE A 12 -4.93 -6.41 10.88
N SER A 13 -5.07 -7.73 10.73
CA SER A 13 -4.32 -8.68 11.53
C SER A 13 -2.97 -8.94 10.89
N LYS A 14 -1.91 -8.87 11.69
CA LYS A 14 -0.54 -9.21 11.31
C LYS A 14 -0.19 -10.68 11.60
N GLY A 15 -1.15 -11.45 12.12
CA GLY A 15 -0.89 -12.77 12.70
C GLY A 15 -0.39 -12.65 14.14
N ASN A 16 -0.23 -13.78 14.83
CA ASN A 16 0.29 -13.83 16.20
C ASN A 16 -0.43 -12.92 17.23
N TYR A 17 -1.74 -12.74 17.09
CA TYR A 17 -2.55 -11.83 17.92
C TYR A 17 -2.18 -10.34 17.81
N GLU A 18 -1.34 -9.97 16.85
CA GLU A 18 -1.02 -8.58 16.55
C GLU A 18 -1.98 -8.01 15.51
N ASN A 19 -2.44 -6.79 15.76
CA ASN A 19 -3.26 -6.03 14.83
C ASN A 19 -2.63 -4.66 14.61
N ALA A 20 -2.68 -4.17 13.37
CA ALA A 20 -2.28 -2.81 13.03
C ALA A 20 -3.48 -2.04 12.52
N LYS A 21 -3.66 -0.81 13.04
CA LYS A 21 -4.63 0.15 12.52
C LYS A 21 -3.89 1.07 11.55
N ILE A 22 -4.34 1.10 10.30
CA ILE A 22 -3.86 2.05 9.29
C ILE A 22 -4.96 3.10 9.10
N GLU A 23 -4.59 4.37 9.24
CA GLU A 23 -5.52 5.51 9.19
C GLU A 23 -4.88 6.65 8.41
N ILE A 24 -5.70 7.36 7.64
CA ILE A 24 -5.35 8.62 7.01
C ILE A 24 -6.49 9.62 7.19
N GLU A 25 -6.11 10.87 7.44
CA GLU A 25 -7.02 12.02 7.47
C GLU A 25 -6.64 12.94 6.31
N LEU A 26 -7.60 13.24 5.44
CA LEU A 26 -7.47 14.18 4.33
C LEU A 26 -8.43 15.35 4.54
N GLU A 27 -7.95 16.56 4.29
CA GLU A 27 -8.81 17.75 4.26
C GLU A 27 -9.47 17.86 2.88
N VAL A 28 -10.74 18.27 2.84
CA VAL A 28 -11.47 18.46 1.59
C VAL A 28 -11.35 19.92 1.19
N GLU A 29 -10.60 20.20 0.11
CA GLU A 29 -10.40 21.58 -0.33
C GLU A 29 -11.64 22.20 -0.98
N GLN A 30 -11.64 23.53 -1.07
CA GLN A 30 -12.77 24.28 -1.59
C GLN A 30 -12.92 24.09 -3.11
N GLY A 31 -13.76 23.14 -3.50
CA GLY A 31 -14.01 22.81 -4.92
C GLY A 31 -13.96 21.31 -5.19
N GLU A 32 -13.35 20.56 -4.28
CA GLU A 32 -13.31 19.10 -4.35
C GLU A 32 -14.62 18.46 -3.90
N LYS A 33 -14.92 17.30 -4.46
CA LYS A 33 -16.00 16.47 -3.97
C LYS A 33 -15.44 15.60 -2.85
N ALA A 34 -16.10 15.61 -1.71
CA ALA A 34 -15.76 14.73 -0.59
C ALA A 34 -15.74 13.23 -0.97
N ALA A 35 -16.48 12.84 -2.01
CA ALA A 35 -16.45 11.48 -2.56
C ALA A 35 -15.09 11.13 -3.18
N ASP A 36 -14.49 12.06 -3.94
CA ASP A 36 -13.21 11.86 -4.61
C ASP A 36 -12.08 11.79 -3.56
N VAL A 37 -12.12 12.66 -2.55
CA VAL A 37 -11.18 12.65 -1.40
C VAL A 37 -11.32 11.36 -0.58
N TYR A 38 -12.54 10.85 -0.42
CA TYR A 38 -12.78 9.55 0.23
C TYR A 38 -12.21 8.39 -0.57
N GLU A 39 -12.39 8.36 -1.89
CA GLU A 39 -11.79 7.32 -2.73
C GLU A 39 -10.27 7.36 -2.69
N ALA A 40 -9.65 8.55 -2.70
CA ALA A 40 -8.21 8.71 -2.53
C ALA A 40 -7.73 8.17 -1.17
N ALA A 41 -8.37 8.56 -0.07
CA ALA A 41 -8.07 8.07 1.27
C ALA A 41 -8.20 6.54 1.36
N LYS A 42 -9.29 5.99 0.81
CA LYS A 42 -9.53 4.54 0.78
C LYS A 42 -8.46 3.81 -0.03
N ASN A 43 -8.18 4.26 -1.25
CA ASN A 43 -7.19 3.63 -2.12
C ASN A 43 -5.81 3.63 -1.49
N TRP A 44 -5.43 4.72 -0.80
CA TRP A 44 -4.16 4.79 -0.10
C TRP A 44 -4.08 3.78 1.05
N VAL A 45 -5.10 3.72 1.92
CA VAL A 45 -5.13 2.74 3.02
C VAL A 45 -5.17 1.30 2.50
N GLU A 46 -5.92 1.00 1.44
CA GLU A 46 -5.95 -0.34 0.85
C GLU A 46 -4.61 -0.74 0.22
N LYS A 47 -3.93 0.18 -0.49
CA LYS A 47 -2.55 -0.02 -0.96
C LYS A 47 -1.60 -0.29 0.21
N ARG A 48 -1.67 0.51 1.27
CA ARG A 48 -0.83 0.34 2.47
C ARG A 48 -1.06 -1.01 3.15
N ILE A 49 -2.32 -1.45 3.24
CA ILE A 49 -2.69 -2.76 3.77
C ILE A 49 -2.11 -3.90 2.93
N ALA A 50 -2.19 -3.80 1.60
CA ALA A 50 -1.66 -4.84 0.72
C ALA A 50 -0.16 -5.06 0.96
N VAL A 51 0.58 -3.97 1.20
CA VAL A 51 2.02 -4.05 1.50
C VAL A 51 2.29 -4.49 2.93
N GLU A 52 1.54 -4.01 3.92
CA GLU A 52 1.70 -4.44 5.31
C GLU A 52 1.39 -5.95 5.50
N LYS A 53 0.65 -6.54 4.56
CA LYS A 53 0.41 -7.99 4.45
C LYS A 53 1.52 -8.74 3.69
N LEU A 54 2.36 -8.06 2.93
CA LEU A 54 3.55 -8.69 2.35
C LEU A 54 4.52 -8.97 3.48
N SER A 55 4.81 -10.25 3.71
CA SER A 55 5.82 -10.63 4.69
C SER A 55 7.21 -10.23 4.23
N ASP A 56 8.09 -9.90 5.18
CA ASP A 56 9.52 -9.67 4.92
C ASP A 56 10.15 -10.81 4.12
N TYR A 57 9.70 -12.05 4.37
CA TYR A 57 10.10 -13.23 3.60
C TYR A 57 9.78 -13.11 2.11
N THR A 58 8.59 -12.60 1.76
CA THR A 58 8.18 -12.41 0.36
C THR A 58 9.03 -11.34 -0.32
N ILE A 59 9.36 -10.28 0.40
CA ILE A 59 10.22 -9.20 -0.09
C ILE A 59 11.65 -9.70 -0.29
N GLU A 60 12.20 -10.43 0.68
CA GLU A 60 13.55 -10.99 0.60
C GLU A 60 13.67 -12.02 -0.53
N LYS A 61 12.65 -12.85 -0.72
CA LYS A 61 12.57 -13.78 -1.84
C LYS A 61 12.54 -13.05 -3.19
N ALA A 62 11.75 -11.98 -3.32
CA ALA A 62 11.71 -11.17 -4.53
C ALA A 62 13.07 -10.51 -4.83
N LYS A 63 13.78 -10.03 -3.80
CA LYS A 63 15.17 -9.52 -3.94
C LYS A 63 16.12 -10.61 -4.45
N LYS A 64 16.06 -11.82 -3.87
CA LYS A 64 16.89 -12.95 -4.32
C LYS A 64 16.64 -13.32 -5.79
N VAL A 65 15.38 -13.32 -6.22
CA VAL A 65 15.03 -13.59 -7.63
C VAL A 65 15.58 -12.52 -8.56
N MET A 66 15.59 -11.26 -8.12
CA MET A 66 16.13 -10.13 -8.87
C MET A 66 17.65 -10.06 -8.90
N ASP A 67 18.32 -10.55 -7.85
CA ASP A 67 19.77 -10.68 -7.81
C ASP A 67 20.26 -11.87 -8.66
N ASP A 68 19.43 -12.92 -8.79
CA ASP A 68 19.73 -14.12 -9.58
C ASP A 68 18.81 -14.31 -10.80
N LYS A 69 18.57 -13.24 -11.56
CA LYS A 69 17.71 -13.26 -12.77
C LYS A 69 18.06 -14.36 -13.79
N ARG A 70 19.31 -14.85 -13.79
CA ARG A 70 19.79 -15.85 -14.76
C ARG A 70 19.32 -17.27 -14.45
N ASN A 71 18.94 -17.54 -13.21
CA ASN A 71 18.48 -18.86 -12.77
C ASN A 71 16.96 -18.93 -12.52
N HIS A 72 16.23 -17.86 -12.85
CA HIS A 72 14.78 -17.76 -12.66
C HIS A 72 14.05 -17.58 -13.99
N THR A 73 12.77 -17.98 -14.01
CA THR A 73 11.93 -17.83 -15.20
C THR A 73 11.51 -16.37 -15.39
N LEU A 74 11.20 -15.97 -16.62
CA LEU A 74 10.67 -14.63 -16.93
C LEU A 74 9.47 -14.26 -16.04
N ALA A 75 8.54 -15.19 -15.84
CA ALA A 75 7.37 -14.98 -14.97
C ALA A 75 7.76 -14.71 -13.50
N GLN A 76 8.79 -15.40 -12.98
CA GLN A 76 9.27 -15.17 -11.61
C GLN A 76 9.94 -13.80 -11.47
N ILE A 77 10.63 -13.34 -12.51
CA ILE A 77 11.27 -12.02 -12.53
C ILE A 77 10.20 -10.93 -12.58
N GLU A 78 9.20 -11.06 -13.44
CA GLU A 78 8.08 -10.11 -13.53
C GLU A 78 7.32 -10.02 -12.20
N GLU A 79 7.02 -11.16 -11.57
CA GLU A 79 6.37 -11.19 -10.25
C GLU A 79 7.22 -10.51 -9.17
N ALA A 80 8.54 -10.77 -9.17
CA ALA A 80 9.46 -10.13 -8.23
C ALA A 80 9.56 -8.61 -8.47
N GLU A 81 9.57 -8.15 -9.72
CA GLU A 81 9.53 -6.72 -10.06
C GLU A 81 8.22 -6.06 -9.62
N GLU A 82 7.09 -6.75 -9.77
CA GLU A 82 5.79 -6.26 -9.30
C GLU A 82 5.74 -6.16 -7.77
N ILE A 83 6.28 -7.16 -7.06
CA ILE A 83 6.36 -7.15 -5.59
C ILE A 83 7.27 -6.01 -5.11
N LEU A 84 8.45 -5.85 -5.70
CA LEU A 84 9.39 -4.80 -5.29
C LEU A 84 8.91 -3.40 -5.66
N SER A 85 8.21 -3.23 -6.79
CA SER A 85 7.63 -1.93 -7.16
C SER A 85 6.52 -1.51 -6.17
N LYS A 86 5.68 -2.43 -5.70
CA LYS A 86 4.68 -2.17 -4.65
C LYS A 86 5.32 -1.71 -3.33
N VAL A 87 6.50 -2.23 -3.00
CA VAL A 87 7.26 -1.80 -1.81
C VAL A 87 7.92 -0.43 -2.03
N LYS A 88 8.41 -0.15 -3.25
CA LYS A 88 9.13 1.10 -3.56
C LYS A 88 8.22 2.34 -3.62
N VAL A 89 7.00 2.19 -4.12
CA VAL A 89 5.97 3.26 -4.16
C VAL A 89 5.54 3.69 -2.74
N GLN A 90 5.88 2.90 -1.73
CA GLN A 90 5.37 3.02 -0.36
C GLN A 90 6.03 4.11 0.50
N ASP A 91 7.25 4.58 0.15
CA ASP A 91 7.97 5.61 0.92
C ASP A 91 7.68 7.05 0.43
N ASP A 92 7.28 7.24 -0.84
CA ASP A 92 7.22 8.57 -1.47
C ASP A 92 5.82 9.09 -1.82
N GLU A 93 4.75 8.27 -1.78
CA GLU A 93 3.39 8.70 -2.19
C GLU A 93 2.41 8.83 -1.02
N LEU A 94 2.32 10.03 -0.46
CA LEU A 94 1.12 10.49 0.25
C LEU A 94 0.09 11.00 -0.79
N PRO A 95 -1.21 10.75 -0.59
CA PRO A 95 -2.24 11.10 -1.56
C PRO A 95 -2.67 12.56 -1.38
N PHE A 96 -1.79 13.49 -1.73
CA PHE A 96 -2.07 14.91 -1.80
C PHE A 96 -2.05 15.40 -3.26
#